data_AF-A0A523PCB1-F1
#
_entry.id   AF-A0A523PCB1-F1
#
_cell.length_a   1.000
_cell.length_b   1.000
_cell.length_c   1.000
_cell.angle_alpha   90.00
_cell.angle_beta   90.00
_cell.angle_gamma   90.00
#
_symmetry.space_group_name_H-M   'P 1'
#
loop_
_entity.id
_entity.type
_entity.pdbx_description
1 polymer ?
#
loop_
_entity_poly.entity_id
_entity_poly.type
_entity_poly.pdbx_seq_one_letter_code
_entity_poly.pdbx_strand_id
1 'polypeptide(L)'
;MTGIRPLRRGRGHTGPRCPLQENLHAAGVSNRRDEPMRKHMRLNSKLFRITAAVAAIFVAGAFLTESSGATAGGVQGKKNRYIGAAKCKNCHKKEETGDQYGIWLEKSHSHAFENLGAEPAKQVAAGLSIDDPQQADDCVQCHVTAFGLPKEKIKKGFKPELGVQCESCHGPGEKHMMARMRAAGDATDEYPDIPEDELVSVPKVATCLECHNEKSPTFTPFCAHERFALIRHLNPEKPRTEAELAALDACSCKAECVCKRDSEGGVCRDAEK
;
A
#
# COMPACT_ATOMS: atom_id res chain seq x y z
N MET A 1 29.96 -23.91 61.36
CA MET A 1 29.91 -25.31 60.92
C MET A 1 28.67 -25.51 60.07
N THR A 2 28.84 -26.13 58.89
CA THR A 2 27.84 -26.77 57.99
C THR A 2 26.68 -25.91 57.47
N GLY A 3 26.38 -25.80 56.17
CA GLY A 3 26.86 -26.48 54.98
C GLY A 3 26.03 -26.03 53.77
N ILE A 4 26.69 -25.76 52.64
CA ILE A 4 26.11 -25.34 51.37
C ILE A 4 25.35 -26.52 50.74
N ARG A 5 24.09 -26.31 50.30
CA ARG A 5 23.33 -27.27 49.48
C ARG A 5 23.37 -26.86 47.99
N PRO A 6 23.59 -27.80 47.05
CA PRO A 6 23.77 -27.47 45.64
C PRO A 6 22.44 -27.38 44.85
N LEU A 7 22.48 -26.55 43.80
CA LEU A 7 21.42 -26.32 42.81
C LEU A 7 21.02 -27.61 42.06
N ARG A 8 19.72 -27.91 42.04
CA ARG A 8 19.14 -28.95 41.16
C ARG A 8 18.91 -28.38 39.75
N ARG A 9 19.53 -29.01 38.75
CA ARG A 9 19.19 -28.85 37.33
C ARG A 9 17.77 -29.36 37.07
N GLY A 10 16.89 -28.48 36.63
CA GLY A 10 15.55 -28.81 36.12
C GLY A 10 15.64 -29.42 34.72
N ARG A 11 14.91 -30.50 34.51
CA ARG A 11 14.84 -31.32 33.30
C ARG A 11 14.10 -30.61 32.17
N GLY A 12 14.57 -30.83 30.95
CA GLY A 12 13.99 -30.31 29.71
C GLY A 12 12.54 -30.74 29.52
N HIS A 13 11.71 -29.78 29.12
CA HIS A 13 10.36 -30.02 28.64
C HIS A 13 10.40 -30.54 27.21
N THR A 14 9.91 -31.76 27.02
CA THR A 14 9.53 -32.31 25.73
C THR A 14 8.11 -31.81 25.41
N GLY A 15 8.01 -30.74 24.63
CA GLY A 15 6.75 -30.35 23.98
C GLY A 15 6.51 -31.13 22.69
N PRO A 16 5.26 -31.33 22.26
CA PRO A 16 4.94 -32.06 21.03
C PRO A 16 5.42 -31.28 19.79
N ARG A 17 6.04 -31.99 18.86
CA ARG A 17 6.50 -31.45 17.57
C ARG A 17 5.30 -31.18 16.66
N CYS A 18 5.23 -29.97 16.12
CA CYS A 18 4.33 -29.60 15.05
C CYS A 18 4.68 -30.38 13.76
N PRO A 19 3.77 -31.16 13.15
CA PRO A 19 4.03 -31.87 11.92
C PRO A 19 3.59 -31.00 10.74
N LEU A 20 4.52 -30.36 10.04
CA LEU A 20 4.33 -29.87 8.67
C LEU A 20 5.67 -29.31 8.13
N GLN A 21 6.65 -30.19 7.98
CA GLN A 21 7.82 -29.91 7.15
C GLN A 21 8.53 -31.22 6.73
N GLU A 22 7.81 -32.05 5.98
CA GLU A 22 8.43 -33.09 5.16
C GLU A 22 7.78 -33.03 3.78
N ASN A 23 8.51 -32.49 2.82
CA ASN A 23 8.60 -32.94 1.42
C ASN A 23 9.09 -31.79 0.54
N LEU A 24 10.41 -31.66 0.41
CA LEU A 24 11.08 -30.99 -0.71
C LEU A 24 12.55 -31.42 -0.72
N HIS A 25 12.82 -32.67 -1.11
CA HIS A 25 14.12 -33.10 -1.61
C HIS A 25 13.92 -34.26 -2.60
N ALA A 26 13.70 -33.93 -3.87
CA ALA A 26 13.97 -34.83 -5.00
C ALA A 26 14.08 -34.01 -6.29
N ALA A 27 15.23 -33.36 -6.48
CA ALA A 27 15.85 -33.13 -7.80
C ALA A 27 17.13 -32.32 -7.58
N GLY A 28 18.25 -33.01 -7.43
CA GLY A 28 19.55 -32.37 -7.56
C GLY A 28 19.77 -31.95 -9.01
N VAL A 29 20.00 -30.67 -9.26
CA VAL A 29 20.77 -30.21 -10.42
C VAL A 29 21.58 -28.99 -10.00
N SER A 30 22.87 -29.09 -10.34
CA SER A 30 23.99 -28.24 -10.02
C SER A 30 23.86 -26.75 -10.36
N ASN A 31 24.43 -25.94 -9.48
CA ASN A 31 24.91 -24.57 -9.68
C ASN A 31 25.74 -24.46 -10.98
N ARG A 32 25.30 -23.63 -11.93
CA ARG A 32 26.12 -23.16 -13.05
C ARG A 32 26.18 -21.64 -13.01
N ARG A 33 27.25 -21.12 -12.40
CA ARG A 33 27.84 -19.86 -12.81
C ARG A 33 28.70 -20.11 -14.05
N ASP A 34 28.86 -19.05 -14.82
CA ASP A 34 29.86 -18.86 -15.87
C ASP A 34 29.57 -19.56 -17.21
N GLU A 35 29.00 -18.81 -18.16
CA GLU A 35 29.53 -18.79 -19.52
C GLU A 35 29.26 -17.44 -20.24
N PRO A 36 30.21 -16.97 -21.07
CA PRO A 36 30.18 -15.66 -21.70
C PRO A 36 29.38 -15.60 -23.01
N MET A 37 28.65 -14.49 -23.19
CA MET A 37 28.09 -14.08 -24.48
C MET A 37 29.18 -13.96 -25.56
N ARG A 38 29.15 -14.83 -26.57
CA ARG A 38 29.81 -14.56 -27.86
C ARG A 38 28.96 -15.00 -29.05
N LYS A 39 28.51 -13.97 -29.78
CA LYS A 39 28.33 -13.83 -31.23
C LYS A 39 28.44 -15.11 -32.05
N HIS A 40 27.40 -15.44 -32.81
CA HIS A 40 27.48 -15.72 -34.25
C HIS A 40 26.07 -15.69 -34.87
N MET A 41 25.70 -14.58 -35.50
CA MET A 41 24.64 -14.61 -36.52
C MET A 41 25.29 -14.21 -37.83
N ARG A 42 25.50 -15.22 -38.69
CA ARG A 42 26.06 -15.06 -40.02
C ARG A 42 24.98 -14.49 -40.93
N LEU A 43 25.27 -13.34 -41.53
CA LEU A 43 24.51 -12.79 -42.65
C LEU A 43 24.56 -13.77 -43.82
N ASN A 44 23.40 -14.10 -44.38
CA ASN A 44 23.31 -14.75 -45.68
C ASN A 44 22.84 -13.70 -46.70
N SER A 45 23.77 -13.33 -47.57
CA SER A 45 23.59 -12.42 -48.70
C SER A 45 23.11 -13.19 -49.92
N LYS A 46 22.01 -12.74 -50.55
CA LYS A 46 21.69 -12.73 -51.99
C LYS A 46 20.17 -12.84 -52.19
N LEU A 47 19.67 -12.17 -53.23
CA LEU A 47 18.26 -11.92 -53.62
C LEU A 47 17.61 -10.83 -52.73
N PHE A 48 17.16 -9.67 -53.20
CA PHE A 48 16.63 -9.29 -54.51
C PHE A 48 16.82 -7.76 -54.64
N ARG A 49 17.58 -7.31 -55.65
CA ARG A 49 17.48 -5.93 -56.16
C ARG A 49 16.35 -5.94 -57.19
N ILE A 50 15.43 -4.98 -57.15
CA ILE A 50 14.84 -4.31 -58.34
C ILE A 50 13.76 -3.30 -57.91
N THR A 51 14.01 -2.06 -58.36
CA THR A 51 13.13 -0.92 -58.67
C THR A 51 12.42 -0.10 -57.60
N ALA A 52 12.83 1.17 -57.59
CA ALA A 52 12.23 2.33 -56.99
C ALA A 52 10.96 2.81 -57.73
N ALA A 53 10.12 3.51 -56.97
CA ALA A 53 9.31 4.67 -57.35
C ALA A 53 8.55 4.65 -58.70
N VAL A 54 7.22 4.53 -58.62
CA VAL A 54 6.31 5.12 -59.61
C VAL A 54 5.20 5.87 -58.89
N ALA A 55 5.32 7.20 -59.03
CA ALA A 55 4.29 8.18 -59.29
C ALA A 55 2.92 8.07 -58.59
N ALA A 56 2.71 9.10 -57.78
CA ALA A 56 1.43 9.74 -57.55
C ALA A 56 0.59 9.99 -58.83
N ILE A 57 -0.73 10.10 -58.60
CA ILE A 57 -1.75 10.80 -59.42
C ILE A 57 -2.50 9.95 -60.47
N PHE A 58 -3.65 9.41 -60.03
CA PHE A 58 -4.93 9.34 -60.76
C PHE A 58 -6.01 9.60 -59.70
N VAL A 59 -6.40 10.85 -59.42
CA VAL A 59 -7.49 11.62 -60.08
C VAL A 59 -8.78 10.83 -60.25
N ALA A 60 -9.71 11.20 -59.38
CA ALA A 60 -11.15 11.37 -59.61
C ALA A 60 -12.02 10.14 -59.89
N GLY A 61 -12.98 9.95 -58.98
CA GLY A 61 -14.28 9.40 -59.32
C GLY A 61 -14.75 8.32 -58.37
N ALA A 62 -15.84 8.63 -57.65
CA ALA A 62 -16.71 7.69 -56.96
C ALA A 62 -16.17 7.11 -55.64
N PHE A 63 -16.57 7.71 -54.51
CA PHE A 63 -17.80 7.28 -53.86
C PHE A 63 -18.04 8.20 -52.64
N LEU A 64 -19.14 8.95 -52.72
CA LEU A 64 -19.77 9.55 -51.56
C LEU A 64 -20.34 8.41 -50.70
N THR A 65 -19.60 8.03 -49.67
CA THR A 65 -20.17 7.35 -48.51
C THR A 65 -19.61 8.03 -47.26
N GLU A 66 -20.33 9.03 -46.78
CA GLU A 66 -20.25 9.46 -45.38
C GLU A 66 -20.69 8.29 -44.50
N SER A 67 -19.73 7.43 -44.18
CA SER A 67 -19.82 6.64 -42.97
C SER A 67 -19.78 7.64 -41.82
N SER A 68 -20.95 7.99 -41.28
CA SER A 68 -21.08 8.40 -39.89
C SER A 68 -20.54 7.28 -39.01
N GLY A 69 -19.22 7.23 -38.88
CA GLY A 69 -18.54 6.51 -37.83
C GLY A 69 -18.93 7.21 -36.54
N ALA A 70 -20.04 6.76 -35.95
CA ALA A 70 -20.30 6.92 -34.55
C ALA A 70 -18.99 6.56 -33.87
N THR A 71 -18.32 7.57 -33.31
CA THR A 71 -17.23 7.33 -32.37
C THR A 71 -17.85 6.44 -31.32
N ALA A 72 -17.51 5.15 -31.38
CA ALA A 72 -17.70 4.24 -30.27
C ALA A 72 -17.09 4.98 -29.10
N GLY A 73 -17.95 5.55 -28.25
CA GLY A 73 -17.55 6.17 -27.02
C GLY A 73 -16.76 5.08 -26.33
N GLY A 74 -15.43 5.23 -26.36
CA GLY A 74 -14.55 4.27 -25.74
C GLY A 74 -15.11 4.06 -24.36
N VAL A 75 -15.42 2.81 -24.04
CA VAL A 75 -15.72 2.41 -22.68
C VAL A 75 -14.45 2.75 -21.91
N GLN A 76 -14.40 3.99 -21.43
CA GLN A 76 -13.44 4.44 -20.45
C GLN A 76 -13.71 3.51 -19.29
N GLY A 77 -12.91 2.44 -19.18
CA GLY A 77 -12.96 1.55 -18.04
C GLY A 77 -12.99 2.44 -16.81
N LYS A 78 -14.05 2.30 -15.99
CA LYS A 78 -14.33 3.24 -14.91
C LYS A 78 -13.05 3.40 -14.07
N LYS A 79 -12.40 4.56 -14.18
CA LYS A 79 -11.12 4.84 -13.51
C LYS A 79 -11.38 4.74 -12.01
N ASN A 80 -10.55 3.99 -11.27
CA ASN A 80 -10.61 4.00 -9.81
C ASN A 80 -9.81 5.21 -9.31
N ARG A 81 -10.51 6.22 -8.77
CA ARG A 81 -9.92 7.51 -8.39
C ARG A 81 -9.85 7.67 -6.87
N TYR A 82 -8.95 8.54 -6.45
CA TYR A 82 -8.88 9.07 -5.09
C TYR A 82 -10.06 10.02 -4.85
N ILE A 83 -10.88 9.74 -3.85
CA ILE A 83 -12.14 10.45 -3.55
C ILE A 83 -12.08 11.30 -2.28
N GLY A 84 -11.05 11.11 -1.45
CA GLY A 84 -10.77 11.86 -0.23
C GLY A 84 -11.58 11.43 0.99
N ALA A 85 -11.03 11.68 2.17
CA ALA A 85 -11.57 11.29 3.47
C ALA A 85 -12.99 11.78 3.72
N ALA A 86 -13.36 12.95 3.17
CA ALA A 86 -14.72 13.49 3.27
C ALA A 86 -15.79 12.57 2.65
N LYS A 87 -15.44 11.76 1.64
CA LYS A 87 -16.35 10.75 1.08
C LYS A 87 -16.41 9.50 1.96
N CYS A 88 -15.27 9.07 2.51
CA CYS A 88 -15.18 7.95 3.44
C CYS A 88 -16.01 8.20 4.72
N LYS A 89 -16.00 9.44 5.22
CA LYS A 89 -16.77 9.90 6.40
C LYS A 89 -18.24 9.52 6.35
N ASN A 90 -18.86 9.47 5.17
CA ASN A 90 -20.30 9.23 5.07
C ASN A 90 -20.71 7.84 5.59
N CYS A 91 -19.81 6.86 5.53
CA CYS A 91 -20.03 5.50 6.00
C CYS A 91 -19.23 5.20 7.28
N HIS A 92 -18.08 5.83 7.47
CA HIS A 92 -17.10 5.48 8.50
C HIS A 92 -17.07 6.43 9.71
N LYS A 93 -18.14 7.18 9.96
CA LYS A 93 -18.25 8.11 11.12
C LYS A 93 -19.10 7.61 12.28
N LYS A 94 -19.65 6.40 12.14
CA LYS A 94 -20.67 5.85 13.05
C LYS A 94 -19.98 4.97 14.08
N GLU A 95 -20.32 5.16 15.35
CA GLU A 95 -19.77 4.39 16.47
C GLU A 95 -20.04 2.89 16.30
N GLU A 96 -21.23 2.52 15.80
CA GLU A 96 -21.62 1.13 15.55
C GLU A 96 -20.66 0.46 14.57
N THR A 97 -20.20 1.21 13.57
CA THR A 97 -19.22 0.73 12.58
C THR A 97 -17.77 0.92 13.02
N GLY A 98 -17.50 1.48 14.20
CA GLY A 98 -16.17 1.69 14.77
C GLY A 98 -15.53 3.05 14.51
N ASP A 99 -16.30 4.04 14.03
CA ASP A 99 -15.89 5.44 13.78
C ASP A 99 -14.44 5.60 13.25
N GLN A 100 -14.11 4.89 12.17
CA GLN A 100 -12.76 4.95 11.60
C GLN A 100 -12.35 6.37 11.20
N TYR A 101 -13.31 7.19 10.78
CA TYR A 101 -13.08 8.58 10.43
C TYR A 101 -12.70 9.41 11.66
N GLY A 102 -13.42 9.25 12.78
CA GLY A 102 -13.09 9.92 14.05
C GLY A 102 -11.70 9.51 14.54
N ILE A 103 -11.42 8.20 14.57
CA ILE A 103 -10.09 7.69 14.95
C ILE A 103 -9.01 8.30 14.05
N TRP A 104 -9.17 8.28 12.73
CA TRP A 104 -8.21 8.90 11.79
C TRP A 104 -8.01 10.38 12.08
N LEU A 105 -9.10 11.11 12.32
CA LEU A 105 -9.07 12.55 12.56
C LEU A 105 -8.25 12.90 13.81
N GLU A 106 -8.23 12.04 14.82
CA GLU A 106 -7.44 12.22 16.05
C GLU A 106 -5.95 11.86 15.92
N LYS A 107 -5.53 11.18 14.84
CA LYS A 107 -4.14 10.76 14.64
C LYS A 107 -3.34 11.77 13.82
N SER A 108 -2.02 11.76 13.98
CA SER A 108 -1.11 12.68 13.31
C SER A 108 -1.20 12.71 11.78
N HIS A 109 -1.67 11.65 11.14
CA HIS A 109 -1.83 11.59 9.68
C HIS A 109 -2.86 12.59 9.14
N SER A 110 -3.98 12.82 9.84
CA SER A 110 -4.97 13.84 9.43
C SER A 110 -4.40 15.27 9.49
N HIS A 111 -3.39 15.47 10.34
CA HIS A 111 -2.71 16.75 10.55
C HIS A 111 -1.37 16.87 9.82
N ALA A 112 -0.99 15.88 9.01
CA ALA A 112 0.35 15.82 8.43
C ALA A 112 0.72 17.08 7.64
N PHE A 113 -0.17 17.54 6.75
CA PHE A 113 0.05 18.75 5.96
C PHE A 113 0.06 20.03 6.82
N GLU A 114 -0.84 20.11 7.80
CA GLU A 114 -0.88 21.23 8.76
C GLU A 114 0.43 21.36 9.54
N ASN A 115 1.00 20.22 9.96
CA ASN A 115 2.26 20.19 10.71
C ASN A 115 3.45 20.75 9.93
N LEU A 116 3.43 20.73 8.59
CA LEU A 116 4.47 21.40 7.79
C LEU A 116 4.45 22.91 7.98
N GLY A 117 3.27 23.51 8.25
CA GLY A 117 3.14 24.94 8.52
C GLY A 117 3.60 25.37 9.93
N ALA A 118 3.85 24.41 10.82
CA ALA A 118 4.24 24.67 12.21
C ALA A 118 5.72 25.07 12.34
N GLU A 119 6.04 25.83 13.38
CA GLU A 119 7.39 26.34 13.64
C GLU A 119 8.48 25.26 13.66
N PRO A 120 8.29 24.08 14.31
CA PRO A 120 9.31 23.03 14.29
C PRO A 120 9.62 22.51 12.88
N ALA A 121 8.60 22.38 12.02
CA ALA A 121 8.81 21.92 10.64
C ALA A 121 9.53 22.98 9.79
N LYS A 122 9.20 24.27 9.99
CA LYS A 122 9.91 25.39 9.35
C LYS A 122 11.37 25.46 9.75
N GLN A 123 11.70 25.16 11.00
CA GLN A 123 13.09 25.11 11.47
C GLN A 123 13.88 23.98 10.79
N VAL A 124 13.29 22.79 10.65
CA VAL A 124 13.88 21.68 9.88
C VAL A 124 14.07 22.09 8.42
N ALA A 125 13.05 22.68 7.79
CA ALA A 125 13.09 23.14 6.41
C ALA A 125 14.19 24.19 6.16
N ALA A 126 14.33 25.16 7.06
CA ALA A 126 15.38 26.18 6.99
C ALA A 126 16.79 25.56 7.04
N GLY A 127 17.00 24.53 7.86
CA GLY A 127 18.25 23.77 7.89
C GLY A 127 18.57 23.03 6.58
N LEU A 128 17.56 22.82 5.73
CA LEU A 128 17.68 22.22 4.41
C LEU A 128 17.64 23.24 3.28
N SER A 129 17.66 24.55 3.58
CA SER A 129 17.48 25.64 2.60
C SER A 129 16.16 25.56 1.84
N ILE A 130 15.09 25.10 2.51
CA ILE A 130 13.72 25.07 2.02
C ILE A 130 12.95 26.23 2.67
N ASP A 131 12.41 27.14 1.86
CA ASP A 131 11.70 28.32 2.34
C ASP A 131 10.34 27.97 2.98
N ASP A 132 9.47 27.28 2.23
CA ASP A 132 8.15 26.84 2.69
C ASP A 132 7.98 25.33 2.50
N PRO A 133 8.02 24.52 3.58
CA PRO A 133 7.82 23.08 3.47
C PRO A 133 6.43 22.69 2.96
N GLN A 134 5.40 23.55 3.06
CA GLN A 134 4.09 23.27 2.48
C GLN A 134 4.05 23.42 0.94
N GLN A 135 5.09 24.02 0.34
CA GLN A 135 5.24 24.16 -1.12
C GLN A 135 6.38 23.31 -1.68
N ALA A 136 7.15 22.64 -0.81
CA ALA A 136 8.27 21.80 -1.22
C ALA A 136 7.80 20.38 -1.51
N ASP A 137 7.91 19.95 -2.77
CA ASP A 137 7.56 18.60 -3.22
C ASP A 137 8.22 17.51 -2.35
N ASP A 138 9.47 17.75 -1.93
CA ASP A 138 10.22 16.82 -1.07
C ASP A 138 9.55 16.57 0.29
N CYS A 139 8.82 17.55 0.81
CA CYS A 139 8.03 17.45 2.05
C CYS A 139 6.60 16.97 1.76
N VAL A 140 5.94 17.60 0.77
CA VAL A 140 4.52 17.37 0.47
C VAL A 140 4.25 15.94 0.03
N GLN A 141 5.19 15.28 -0.66
CA GLN A 141 5.04 13.88 -1.10
C GLN A 141 4.69 12.88 0.02
N CYS A 142 5.14 13.15 1.26
CA CYS A 142 4.85 12.32 2.43
C CYS A 142 3.72 12.86 3.31
N HIS A 143 3.32 14.12 3.10
CA HIS A 143 2.41 14.85 3.98
C HIS A 143 1.03 15.08 3.38
N VAL A 144 0.80 14.70 2.13
CA VAL A 144 -0.54 14.69 1.50
C VAL A 144 -0.81 13.37 0.81
N THR A 145 -2.09 13.05 0.66
CA THR A 145 -2.52 11.93 -0.18
C THR A 145 -2.57 12.32 -1.64
N ALA A 146 -2.24 11.38 -2.53
CA ALA A 146 -2.31 11.52 -3.99
C ALA A 146 -1.34 12.56 -4.59
N PHE A 147 -0.23 12.87 -3.89
CA PHE A 147 0.82 13.73 -4.43
C PHE A 147 1.37 13.20 -5.77
N GLY A 148 1.65 14.11 -6.70
CA GLY A 148 2.23 13.77 -8.02
C GLY A 148 1.33 12.94 -8.94
N LEU A 149 0.13 12.56 -8.52
CA LEU A 149 -0.77 11.77 -9.36
C LEU A 149 -1.42 12.63 -10.45
N PRO A 150 -1.64 12.08 -11.65
CA PRO A 150 -2.33 12.77 -12.73
C PRO A 150 -3.78 13.10 -12.32
N LYS A 151 -4.29 14.26 -12.76
CA LYS A 151 -5.62 14.77 -12.37
C LYS A 151 -6.75 13.78 -12.64
N GLU A 152 -6.60 12.92 -13.66
CA GLU A 152 -7.60 11.90 -14.01
C GLU A 152 -7.72 10.79 -12.95
N LYS A 153 -6.72 10.63 -12.08
CA LYS A 153 -6.75 9.71 -10.94
C LYS A 153 -7.33 10.34 -9.67
N ILE A 154 -7.64 11.63 -9.66
CA ILE A 154 -8.14 12.36 -8.49
C ILE A 154 -9.56 12.87 -8.77
N LYS A 155 -10.48 12.67 -7.84
CA LYS A 155 -11.85 13.14 -7.99
C LYS A 155 -11.91 14.66 -7.77
N LYS A 156 -12.79 15.34 -8.52
CA LYS A 156 -13.10 16.75 -8.29
C LYS A 156 -13.55 16.96 -6.83
N GLY A 157 -12.96 17.96 -6.17
CA GLY A 157 -13.26 18.31 -4.78
C GLY A 157 -12.42 17.55 -3.74
N PHE A 158 -11.47 16.72 -4.18
CA PHE A 158 -10.41 16.20 -3.32
C PHE A 158 -9.61 17.36 -2.71
N LYS A 159 -9.29 17.26 -1.41
CA LYS A 159 -8.55 18.28 -0.66
C LYS A 159 -7.24 17.67 -0.15
N PRO A 160 -6.10 17.89 -0.81
CA PRO A 160 -4.82 17.34 -0.34
C PRO A 160 -4.41 17.90 1.03
N GLU A 161 -4.90 19.09 1.40
CA GLU A 161 -4.58 19.79 2.65
C GLU A 161 -5.08 19.05 3.90
N LEU A 162 -5.94 18.02 3.74
CA LEU A 162 -6.36 17.11 4.82
C LEU A 162 -5.30 16.06 5.17
N GLY A 163 -4.06 16.25 4.74
CA GLY A 163 -2.93 15.42 5.10
C GLY A 163 -2.93 14.02 4.48
N VAL A 164 -2.42 13.06 5.24
CA VAL A 164 -2.41 11.63 4.91
C VAL A 164 -3.77 11.04 5.27
N GLN A 165 -4.60 10.88 4.25
CA GLN A 165 -5.97 10.39 4.29
C GLN A 165 -6.04 8.86 4.14
N CYS A 166 -7.24 8.30 4.29
CA CYS A 166 -7.53 6.86 4.21
C CYS A 166 -6.86 6.17 3.01
N GLU A 167 -6.89 6.84 1.86
CA GLU A 167 -6.45 6.28 0.58
C GLU A 167 -4.92 6.21 0.42
N SER A 168 -4.14 6.81 1.32
CA SER A 168 -2.68 6.59 1.36
C SER A 168 -2.33 5.18 1.83
N CYS A 169 -3.14 4.61 2.73
CA CYS A 169 -2.96 3.26 3.23
C CYS A 169 -3.78 2.24 2.43
N HIS A 170 -5.02 2.62 2.08
CA HIS A 170 -6.00 1.72 1.51
C HIS A 170 -6.10 1.80 -0.03
N GLY A 171 -5.51 2.81 -0.67
CA GLY A 171 -5.65 3.04 -2.11
C GLY A 171 -6.95 3.74 -2.51
N PRO A 172 -7.19 3.95 -3.83
CA PRO A 172 -8.29 4.77 -4.34
C PRO A 172 -9.68 4.17 -4.07
N GLY A 173 -10.58 4.93 -3.46
CA GLY A 173 -11.87 4.43 -2.97
C GLY A 173 -13.07 4.57 -3.91
N GLU A 174 -12.92 5.09 -5.15
CA GLU A 174 -14.07 5.38 -6.00
C GLU A 174 -14.90 4.14 -6.35
N LYS A 175 -14.26 3.06 -6.81
CA LYS A 175 -14.96 1.81 -7.15
C LYS A 175 -15.63 1.22 -5.91
N HIS A 176 -14.92 1.20 -4.78
CA HIS A 176 -15.45 0.72 -3.51
C HIS A 176 -16.73 1.45 -3.10
N MET A 177 -16.70 2.79 -3.12
CA MET A 177 -17.87 3.59 -2.79
C MET A 177 -19.04 3.31 -3.76
N MET A 178 -18.77 3.23 -5.07
CA MET A 178 -19.81 2.92 -6.06
C MET A 178 -20.44 1.53 -5.84
N ALA A 179 -19.63 0.52 -5.58
CA ALA A 179 -20.09 -0.84 -5.30
C ALA A 179 -20.98 -0.88 -4.05
N ARG A 180 -20.55 -0.22 -2.96
CA ARG A 180 -21.32 -0.14 -1.71
C ARG A 180 -22.62 0.63 -1.86
N MET A 181 -22.61 1.76 -2.58
CA MET A 181 -23.84 2.51 -2.85
C MET A 181 -24.83 1.72 -3.71
N ARG A 182 -24.34 0.91 -4.67
CA ARG A 182 -25.20 0.04 -5.47
C ARG A 182 -25.84 -1.06 -4.62
N ALA A 183 -25.04 -1.79 -3.82
CA ALA A 183 -25.55 -2.84 -2.94
C ALA A 183 -26.63 -2.30 -1.96
N ALA A 184 -26.42 -1.11 -1.40
CA ALA A 184 -27.40 -0.45 -0.55
C ALA A 184 -28.71 -0.09 -1.30
N GLY A 185 -28.61 0.29 -2.58
CA GLY A 185 -29.77 0.60 -3.42
C GLY A 185 -30.54 -0.64 -3.88
N ASP A 186 -29.84 -1.76 -4.09
CA ASP A 186 -30.42 -3.06 -4.46
C ASP A 186 -31.05 -3.79 -3.23
N ALA A 187 -31.02 -3.17 -2.05
CA ALA A 187 -31.52 -3.69 -0.77
C ALA A 187 -30.97 -5.09 -0.42
N THR A 188 -29.74 -5.37 -0.85
CA THR A 188 -29.06 -6.62 -0.52
C THR A 188 -28.26 -6.43 0.76
N ASP A 189 -28.47 -7.29 1.76
CA ASP A 189 -27.63 -7.37 2.95
C ASP A 189 -26.25 -8.00 2.66
N GLU A 190 -26.06 -8.50 1.43
CA GLU A 190 -24.82 -9.07 0.98
C GLU A 190 -23.82 -7.96 0.63
N TYR A 191 -22.83 -7.78 1.49
CA TYR A 191 -21.69 -6.93 1.22
C TYR A 191 -20.69 -7.75 0.40
N PRO A 192 -20.55 -7.53 -0.92
CA PRO A 192 -19.52 -8.22 -1.68
C PRO A 192 -18.15 -7.94 -1.05
N ASP A 193 -17.27 -8.94 -1.11
CA ASP A 193 -15.87 -8.77 -0.74
C ASP A 193 -15.30 -7.57 -1.49
N ILE A 194 -14.35 -6.86 -0.85
CA ILE A 194 -13.64 -5.78 -1.52
C ILE A 194 -12.73 -6.44 -2.55
N PRO A 195 -12.96 -6.26 -3.86
CA PRO A 195 -12.06 -6.80 -4.86
C PRO A 195 -10.66 -6.22 -4.67
N GLU A 196 -9.63 -7.04 -4.91
CA GLU A 196 -8.23 -6.65 -4.71
C GLU A 196 -7.83 -5.40 -5.52
N ASP A 197 -8.53 -5.10 -6.63
CA ASP A 197 -8.30 -3.94 -7.48
C ASP A 197 -9.13 -2.68 -7.10
N GLU A 198 -9.95 -2.77 -6.05
CA GLU A 198 -10.72 -1.64 -5.52
C GLU A 198 -9.99 -0.92 -4.39
N LEU A 199 -9.83 -1.58 -3.24
CA LEU A 199 -9.29 -1.00 -2.03
C LEU A 199 -8.58 -2.07 -1.20
N VAL A 200 -7.41 -1.74 -0.66
CA VAL A 200 -6.64 -2.64 0.20
C VAL A 200 -7.29 -2.66 1.58
N SER A 201 -7.77 -3.82 2.04
CA SER A 201 -8.38 -3.94 3.38
C SER A 201 -7.35 -3.82 4.51
N VAL A 202 -6.18 -4.45 4.33
CA VAL A 202 -5.07 -4.45 5.30
C VAL A 202 -3.80 -3.97 4.59
N PRO A 203 -3.33 -2.74 4.87
CA PRO A 203 -2.09 -2.22 4.32
C PRO A 203 -0.88 -3.05 4.75
N LYS A 204 0.14 -3.14 3.88
CA LYS A 204 1.40 -3.82 4.21
C LYS A 204 2.35 -2.85 4.89
N VAL A 205 3.31 -3.35 5.67
CA VAL A 205 4.39 -2.53 6.26
C VAL A 205 5.13 -1.70 5.21
N ALA A 206 5.29 -2.25 3.99
CA ALA A 206 5.89 -1.54 2.88
C ALA A 206 5.21 -0.18 2.58
N THR A 207 3.88 -0.09 2.74
CA THR A 207 3.12 1.15 2.57
C THR A 207 3.54 2.20 3.59
N CYS A 208 3.79 1.82 4.84
CA CYS A 208 4.29 2.75 5.87
C CYS A 208 5.68 3.28 5.52
N LEU A 209 6.53 2.43 4.95
CA LEU A 209 7.91 2.74 4.60
C LEU A 209 8.05 3.59 3.35
N GLU A 210 6.96 3.87 2.61
CA GLU A 210 6.99 4.85 1.50
C GLU A 210 7.31 6.26 2.01
N CYS A 211 6.86 6.60 3.22
CA CYS A 211 7.10 7.89 3.88
C CYS A 211 8.04 7.77 5.09
N HIS A 212 7.90 6.72 5.89
CA HIS A 212 8.72 6.53 7.09
C HIS A 212 10.03 5.82 6.75
N ASN A 213 10.94 6.56 6.14
CA ASN A 213 12.27 6.09 5.72
C ASN A 213 13.30 7.23 5.80
N GLU A 214 14.56 6.91 5.49
CA GLU A 214 15.72 7.82 5.57
C GLU A 214 15.63 9.07 4.68
N LYS A 215 14.70 9.14 3.73
CA LYS A 215 14.46 10.37 2.95
C LYS A 215 13.79 11.45 3.80
N SER A 216 13.08 11.08 4.87
CA SER A 216 12.52 12.04 5.80
C SER A 216 13.64 12.56 6.73
N PRO A 217 13.85 13.88 6.81
CA PRO A 217 14.93 14.46 7.62
C PRO A 217 14.73 14.27 9.13
N THR A 218 13.53 13.89 9.55
CA THR A 218 13.17 13.63 10.95
C THR A 218 12.82 12.16 11.19
N PHE A 219 13.18 11.28 10.25
CA PHE A 219 12.88 9.86 10.36
C PHE A 219 13.49 9.27 11.62
N THR A 220 12.63 8.64 12.42
CA THR A 220 13.03 7.82 13.55
C THR A 220 12.52 6.40 13.29
N PRO A 221 13.38 5.36 13.42
CA PRO A 221 12.93 3.98 13.29
C PRO A 221 11.80 3.66 14.29
N PHE A 222 10.83 2.85 13.87
CA PHE A 222 9.64 2.54 14.65
C PHE A 222 9.27 1.06 14.57
N CYS A 223 8.53 0.58 15.56
CA CYS A 223 7.92 -0.74 15.53
C CYS A 223 6.62 -0.70 14.72
N ALA A 224 6.59 -1.27 13.52
CA ALA A 224 5.39 -1.25 12.69
C ALA A 224 4.20 -1.95 13.36
N HIS A 225 4.44 -3.02 14.11
CA HIS A 225 3.41 -3.75 14.86
C HIS A 225 2.69 -2.85 15.89
N GLU A 226 3.45 -2.17 16.75
CA GLU A 226 2.90 -1.20 17.73
C GLU A 226 2.14 -0.07 17.04
N ARG A 227 2.69 0.48 15.94
CA ARG A 227 2.02 1.56 15.21
C ARG A 227 0.72 1.08 14.55
N PHE A 228 0.68 -0.13 14.01
CA PHE A 228 -0.55 -0.75 13.52
C PHE A 228 -1.59 -0.90 14.62
N ALA A 229 -1.19 -1.31 15.83
CA ALA A 229 -2.12 -1.43 16.96
C ALA A 229 -2.76 -0.08 17.35
N LEU A 230 -2.04 1.03 17.22
CA LEU A 230 -2.54 2.38 17.52
C LEU A 230 -3.49 2.95 16.46
N ILE A 231 -3.40 2.48 15.21
CA ILE A 231 -4.20 2.97 14.09
C ILE A 231 -5.26 1.97 13.62
N ARG A 232 -5.24 0.72 14.10
CA ARG A 232 -6.25 -0.27 13.74
C ARG A 232 -7.63 0.24 14.17
N HIS A 233 -8.56 0.25 13.23
CA HIS A 233 -9.90 0.75 13.42
C HIS A 233 -10.90 -0.30 12.94
N LEU A 234 -10.96 -1.37 13.74
CA LEU A 234 -11.74 -2.57 13.46
C LEU A 234 -13.24 -2.25 13.56
N ASN A 235 -14.04 -2.72 12.61
CA ASN A 235 -15.50 -2.63 12.72
C ASN A 235 -15.99 -3.58 13.85
N PRO A 236 -16.66 -3.05 14.91
CA PRO A 236 -17.22 -3.83 16.02
C PRO A 236 -18.34 -4.80 15.60
N GLU A 237 -19.13 -4.47 14.58
CA GLU A 237 -20.19 -5.33 14.05
C GLU A 237 -19.66 -6.54 13.27
N LYS A 238 -18.35 -6.58 13.00
CA LYS A 238 -17.68 -7.71 12.34
C LYS A 238 -16.80 -8.44 13.36
N PRO A 239 -17.36 -9.37 14.15
CA PRO A 239 -16.58 -10.14 15.11
C PRO A 239 -15.52 -10.96 14.38
N ARG A 240 -14.36 -11.08 15.02
CA ARG A 240 -13.22 -11.84 14.52
C ARG A 240 -13.09 -13.13 15.30
N THR A 241 -12.65 -14.18 14.63
CA THR A 241 -12.25 -15.43 15.27
C THR A 241 -11.04 -15.21 16.16
N GLU A 242 -10.84 -16.10 17.12
CA GLU A 242 -9.64 -16.08 17.97
C GLU A 242 -8.36 -16.15 17.15
N ALA A 243 -8.37 -16.91 16.04
CA ALA A 243 -7.23 -17.01 15.13
C ALA A 243 -6.92 -15.67 14.42
N GLU A 244 -7.95 -14.93 13.99
CA GLU A 244 -7.78 -13.61 13.38
C GLU A 244 -7.27 -12.58 14.40
N LEU A 245 -7.78 -12.60 15.63
CA LEU A 245 -7.28 -11.74 16.70
C LEU A 245 -5.82 -12.06 17.04
N ALA A 246 -5.49 -13.35 17.19
CA ALA A 246 -4.12 -13.79 17.42
C ALA A 246 -3.18 -13.39 16.25
N ALA A 247 -3.66 -13.43 15.01
CA ALA A 247 -2.90 -12.98 13.85
C ALA A 247 -2.64 -11.47 13.85
N LEU A 248 -3.58 -10.66 14.36
CA LEU A 248 -3.40 -9.21 14.52
C LEU A 248 -2.36 -8.88 15.61
N ASP A 249 -2.31 -9.68 16.67
CA ASP A 249 -1.42 -9.48 17.81
C ASP A 249 -0.04 -10.16 17.63
N ALA A 250 0.13 -10.97 16.58
CA ALA A 250 1.42 -11.59 16.27
C ALA A 250 2.42 -10.58 15.69
N CYS A 251 3.56 -10.35 16.38
CA CYS A 251 4.67 -9.65 15.74
C CYS A 251 5.49 -10.61 14.86
N SER A 252 5.59 -10.31 13.58
CA SER A 252 6.53 -10.95 12.65
C SER A 252 7.95 -10.37 12.72
N CYS A 253 8.34 -9.82 13.88
CA CYS A 253 9.62 -9.18 14.15
C CYS A 253 10.78 -10.17 13.87
N LYS A 254 11.56 -9.95 12.80
CA LYS A 254 12.82 -10.69 12.57
C LYS A 254 13.90 -10.22 13.56
N ALA A 255 15.02 -10.94 13.65
CA ALA A 255 16.13 -10.67 14.57
C ALA A 255 16.77 -9.26 14.45
N GLU A 256 16.40 -8.45 13.46
CA GLU A 256 16.92 -7.11 13.21
C GLU A 256 15.87 -6.01 13.48
N CYS A 257 14.71 -6.40 14.04
CA CYS A 257 13.62 -5.47 14.31
C CYS A 257 13.95 -4.53 15.49
N VAL A 258 13.60 -3.25 15.34
CA VAL A 258 13.76 -2.20 16.36
C VAL A 258 12.97 -2.52 17.65
N CYS A 259 11.92 -3.34 17.56
CA CYS A 259 11.09 -3.80 18.68
C CYS A 259 11.78 -4.83 19.62
N LYS A 260 13.10 -5.01 19.53
CA LYS A 260 13.86 -5.99 20.33
C LYS A 260 13.89 -5.74 21.85
N ARG A 261 13.42 -4.57 22.28
CA ARG A 261 13.01 -4.28 23.66
C ARG A 261 11.50 -4.52 23.67
N ASP A 262 10.92 -5.71 23.81
CA ASP A 262 10.83 -6.51 25.03
C ASP A 262 10.06 -7.82 24.70
N SER A 263 10.40 -8.45 23.57
CA SER A 263 9.67 -9.63 23.05
C SER A 263 10.15 -10.93 23.73
N GLU A 264 9.52 -11.35 24.82
CA GLU A 264 9.62 -12.74 25.29
C GLU A 264 8.63 -13.62 24.51
N GLY A 265 9.12 -14.66 23.84
CA GLY A 265 8.27 -15.66 23.18
C GLY A 265 7.57 -15.21 21.88
N GLY A 266 7.99 -14.11 21.26
CA GLY A 266 7.40 -13.62 20.00
C GLY A 266 6.16 -12.73 20.17
N VAL A 267 5.81 -12.38 21.41
CA VAL A 267 4.76 -11.40 21.74
C VAL A 267 5.43 -10.09 22.13
N CYS A 268 5.05 -8.98 21.51
CA CYS A 268 5.49 -7.65 21.95
C CYS A 268 4.83 -7.32 23.29
N ARG A 269 5.62 -7.17 24.36
CA ARG A 269 5.10 -6.55 25.59
C ARG A 269 4.92 -5.06 25.33
N ASP A 270 3.80 -4.53 25.84
CA ASP A 270 3.38 -3.13 25.85
C ASP A 270 2.57 -2.64 24.63
N ALA A 271 1.35 -3.17 24.50
CA ALA A 271 0.23 -2.50 23.81
C ALA A 271 -0.68 -1.70 24.77
N GLU A 272 -0.36 -1.64 26.07
CA GLU A 272 -1.13 -0.93 27.09
C GLU A 272 -0.27 0.15 27.77
N LYS A 273 -0.33 1.38 27.23
CA LYS A 273 -0.10 2.64 27.97
C LYS A 273 -0.54 3.84 27.14
#